data_AF-A0A7K4TYP6-F1
#
_entry.id   AF-A0A7K4TYP6-F1
#
_cell.length_a   1.000
_cell.length_b   1.000
_cell.length_c   1.000
_cell.angle_alpha   90.00
_cell.angle_beta   90.00
_cell.angle_gamma   90.00
#
_symmetry.space_group_name_H-M   'P 1'
#
loop_
_entity.id
_entity.type
_entity.pdbx_description
1 polymer ?
#
loop_
_entity_poly.entity_id
_entity_poly.type
_entity_poly.pdbx_seq_one_letter_code
_entity_poly.pdbx_strand_id
1 'polypeptide(L)'
;QSLLCHLLCSSKWESNEVETGTFISALGYTSADYHCHLVKNMVISLVTELRENQFNGLKIQESTSASRVNAVSIFCVPLITLPDLTPLLKTLLLYHGGSSKEILSSEFLEAVNEAFLKKKISLPESAVFSLWLRHLPSLEKATLHLLDQLFSIQFNSLEEVAHVIKDSLLPQAASHPAIFRIVNEIFKNALMETDDSSEVTTIIQVFTQLVLQVHQNEYEQHKFPLKAYFPYHHQPLVRALIRRPFELPTAYWSQHLKHISDMVKSLVEDTNISSLIALFEIWFLVACFGEWLDIAAEQLLKAAVEPDAVLWLLAFYYCPKNEKQQRTQTMVEAEAVYNHLMMLFSCADLSLKDLEAAVHRVTGIEQCCNQRLTTHLLTNFLLFSPGGHKLAQECIYHITETTDLSKEVHNLLIRTAYRFNRSGEENQRTVKLLNELLQKLILKV
;
A
#
# COMPACT_ATOMS: atom_id res chain seq x y z
N GLN A 1 -20.28 -16.72 27.08
CA GLN A 1 -19.95 -17.93 27.88
C GLN A 1 -18.93 -18.73 27.07
N SER A 2 -17.73 -18.96 27.59
CA SER A 2 -16.58 -19.50 26.83
C SER A 2 -16.81 -20.96 26.41
N LEU A 3 -16.56 -21.29 25.14
CA LEU A 3 -16.69 -22.66 24.60
C LEU A 3 -15.81 -23.66 25.38
N LEU A 4 -14.68 -23.19 25.93
CA LEU A 4 -13.82 -23.97 26.83
C LEU A 4 -14.51 -24.31 28.15
N CYS A 5 -15.29 -23.37 28.71
CA CYS A 5 -16.10 -23.66 29.90
C CYS A 5 -17.15 -24.71 29.56
N HIS A 6 -17.80 -24.61 28.39
CA HIS A 6 -18.74 -25.64 27.95
C HIS A 6 -18.08 -27.00 27.68
N LEU A 7 -16.88 -27.04 27.09
CA LEU A 7 -16.13 -28.28 26.86
C LEU A 7 -15.60 -28.92 28.16
N LEU A 8 -15.18 -28.10 29.12
CA LEU A 8 -14.82 -28.56 30.47
C LEU A 8 -16.06 -29.03 31.25
N CYS A 9 -17.21 -28.38 31.04
CA CYS A 9 -18.51 -28.79 31.58
C CYS A 9 -19.19 -29.95 30.84
N SER A 10 -18.76 -30.31 29.62
CA SER A 10 -19.41 -31.35 28.79
C SER A 10 -18.50 -32.52 28.42
N SER A 11 -17.26 -32.55 28.93
CA SER A 11 -16.40 -33.70 28.72
C SER A 11 -16.94 -34.85 29.55
N LYS A 12 -17.02 -36.05 28.94
CA LYS A 12 -17.43 -37.32 29.55
C LYS A 12 -16.48 -37.77 30.67
N TRP A 13 -16.29 -36.95 31.70
CA TRP A 13 -15.79 -37.35 33.01
C TRP A 13 -17.01 -37.74 33.87
N GLU A 14 -17.82 -38.65 33.33
CA GLU A 14 -19.15 -39.05 33.82
C GLU A 14 -19.14 -39.76 35.19
N SER A 15 -18.00 -39.91 35.87
CA SER A 15 -17.97 -40.57 37.18
C SER A 15 -18.03 -39.61 38.38
N ASN A 16 -17.66 -38.32 38.25
CA ASN A 16 -17.52 -37.40 39.40
C ASN A 16 -18.25 -36.05 39.26
N GLU A 17 -19.07 -35.82 38.22
CA GLU A 17 -19.77 -34.53 38.01
C GLU A 17 -20.65 -34.11 39.19
N VAL A 18 -21.33 -35.07 39.83
CA VAL A 18 -22.26 -34.79 40.94
C VAL A 18 -21.51 -34.32 42.19
N GLU A 19 -20.41 -34.97 42.56
CA GLU A 19 -19.60 -34.56 43.72
C GLU A 19 -18.88 -33.23 43.48
N THR A 20 -18.33 -33.05 42.28
CA THR A 20 -17.61 -31.82 41.91
C THR A 20 -18.57 -30.64 41.83
N GLY A 21 -19.77 -30.82 41.27
CA GLY A 21 -20.82 -29.80 41.24
C GLY A 21 -21.36 -29.45 42.63
N THR A 22 -21.50 -30.44 43.52
CA THR A 22 -21.92 -30.22 44.91
C THR A 22 -20.85 -29.47 45.71
N PHE A 23 -19.56 -29.76 45.46
CA PHE A 23 -18.44 -29.04 46.08
C PHE A 23 -18.32 -27.59 45.58
N ILE A 24 -18.43 -27.36 44.27
CA ILE A 24 -18.38 -26.01 43.68
C ILE A 24 -19.52 -25.14 44.21
N SER A 25 -20.73 -25.70 44.31
CA SER A 25 -21.89 -24.99 44.86
C SER A 25 -21.78 -24.75 46.38
N ALA A 26 -21.18 -25.67 47.15
CA ALA A 26 -20.89 -25.46 48.57
C ALA A 26 -19.90 -24.31 48.83
N LEU A 27 -19.01 -24.02 47.87
CA LEU A 27 -18.09 -22.88 47.90
C LEU A 27 -18.72 -21.57 47.38
N GLY A 28 -20.00 -21.58 47.00
CA GLY A 28 -20.73 -20.40 46.54
C GLY A 28 -20.51 -20.03 45.07
N TYR A 29 -19.92 -20.92 44.27
CA TYR A 29 -19.72 -20.71 42.83
C TYR A 29 -20.76 -21.48 42.00
N THR A 30 -21.06 -20.97 40.81
CA THR A 30 -21.69 -21.80 39.77
C THR A 30 -20.61 -22.56 39.01
N SER A 31 -20.93 -23.74 38.45
CA SER A 31 -19.99 -24.54 37.65
C SER A 31 -19.39 -23.70 36.49
N ALA A 32 -20.22 -22.91 35.80
CA ALA A 32 -19.77 -22.02 34.73
C ALA A 32 -18.77 -20.96 35.22
N ASP A 33 -18.99 -20.36 36.40
CA ASP A 33 -18.09 -19.37 36.98
C ASP A 33 -16.76 -19.99 37.39
N TYR A 34 -16.79 -21.18 38.00
CA TYR A 34 -15.60 -21.92 38.40
C TYR A 34 -14.69 -22.27 37.22
N HIS A 35 -15.25 -22.85 36.15
CA HIS A 35 -14.47 -23.22 34.97
C HIS A 35 -13.93 -21.98 34.23
N CYS A 36 -14.68 -20.87 34.21
CA CYS A 36 -14.17 -19.61 33.66
C CYS A 36 -12.98 -19.07 34.46
N HIS A 37 -13.05 -19.10 35.79
CA HIS A 37 -11.93 -18.70 36.65
C HIS A 37 -10.73 -19.64 36.52
N LEU A 38 -10.96 -20.95 36.39
CA LEU A 38 -9.90 -21.93 36.19
C LEU A 38 -9.12 -21.66 34.89
N VAL A 39 -9.82 -21.44 33.77
CA VAL A 39 -9.19 -21.11 32.48
C VAL A 39 -8.37 -19.82 32.60
N LYS A 40 -8.92 -18.78 33.25
CA LYS A 40 -8.18 -17.53 33.49
C LYS A 40 -6.92 -17.76 34.32
N ASN A 41 -7.00 -18.53 35.39
CA ASN A 41 -5.85 -18.84 36.25
C ASN A 41 -4.78 -19.65 35.49
N MET A 42 -5.19 -20.62 34.67
CA MET A 42 -4.28 -21.39 33.82
C MET A 42 -3.56 -20.48 32.81
N VAL A 43 -4.30 -19.59 32.12
CA VAL A 43 -3.72 -18.61 31.19
C VAL A 43 -2.74 -17.69 31.90
N ILE A 44 -3.09 -17.15 33.07
CA ILE A 44 -2.21 -16.28 33.86
C ILE A 44 -0.93 -17.04 34.24
N SER A 45 -1.05 -18.28 34.74
CA SER A 45 0.10 -19.10 35.12
C SER A 45 1.05 -19.39 33.95
N LEU A 46 0.51 -19.67 32.76
CA LEU A 46 1.32 -19.88 31.56
C LEU A 46 2.00 -18.58 31.10
N VAL A 47 1.28 -17.46 31.17
CA VAL A 47 1.84 -16.15 30.84
C VAL A 47 2.96 -15.75 31.79
N THR A 48 2.80 -15.97 33.10
CA THR A 48 3.86 -15.70 34.09
C THR A 48 5.08 -16.57 33.84
N GLU A 49 4.87 -17.87 33.61
CA GLU A 49 5.96 -18.80 33.27
C GLU A 49 6.74 -18.33 32.02
N LEU A 50 6.04 -17.96 30.95
CA LEU A 50 6.69 -17.51 29.72
C LEU A 50 7.43 -16.17 29.86
N ARG A 51 6.92 -15.26 30.70
CA ARG A 51 7.50 -13.92 30.91
C ARG A 51 8.72 -13.93 31.83
N GLU A 52 8.68 -14.69 32.93
CA GLU A 52 9.81 -14.80 33.86
C GLU A 52 11.09 -15.27 33.16
N ASN A 53 10.95 -16.03 32.07
CA ASN A 53 12.04 -16.49 31.23
C ASN A 53 12.60 -15.44 30.25
N GLN A 54 11.82 -14.41 29.87
CA GLN A 54 12.29 -13.35 28.96
C GLN A 54 13.25 -12.36 29.65
N PHE A 55 13.09 -12.14 30.96
CA PHE A 55 13.87 -11.15 31.72
C PHE A 55 15.10 -11.73 32.44
N ASN A 56 15.24 -13.05 32.52
CA ASN A 56 16.26 -13.74 33.32
C ASN A 56 17.41 -14.33 32.48
N GLY A 57 17.94 -13.58 31.51
CA GLY A 57 19.06 -14.01 30.64
C GLY A 57 20.39 -14.38 31.35
N LEU A 58 20.44 -14.37 32.69
CA LEU A 58 21.64 -14.61 33.50
C LEU A 58 21.47 -15.68 34.60
N LYS A 59 20.33 -16.37 34.73
CA LYS A 59 20.16 -17.44 35.72
C LYS A 59 19.92 -18.80 35.04
N ILE A 60 20.87 -19.70 35.23
CA ILE A 60 20.87 -21.10 34.77
C ILE A 60 19.93 -21.96 35.65
N GLN A 61 18.68 -21.52 35.83
CA GLN A 61 17.67 -22.30 36.56
C GLN A 61 16.48 -22.52 35.63
N GLU A 62 16.38 -23.76 35.15
CA GLU A 62 15.32 -24.35 34.30
C GLU A 62 14.54 -23.35 33.43
N SER A 63 15.16 -22.88 32.35
CA SER A 63 14.44 -22.21 31.28
C SER A 63 13.35 -23.14 30.72
N THR A 64 12.15 -22.61 30.48
CA THR A 64 11.09 -23.37 29.79
C THR A 64 11.67 -23.86 28.45
N SER A 65 11.76 -25.18 28.28
CA SER A 65 12.40 -25.76 27.10
C SER A 65 11.66 -25.32 25.83
N ALA A 66 12.39 -25.13 24.73
CA ALA A 66 11.79 -24.81 23.43
C ALA A 66 10.69 -25.82 23.04
N SER A 67 10.84 -27.08 23.43
CA SER A 67 9.82 -28.13 23.25
C SER A 67 8.53 -27.86 24.03
N ARG A 68 8.59 -27.32 25.25
CA ARG A 68 7.41 -26.98 26.05
C ARG A 68 6.67 -25.78 25.46
N VAL A 69 7.39 -24.75 25.01
CA VAL A 69 6.79 -23.59 24.32
C VAL A 69 6.11 -24.01 23.01
N ASN A 70 6.76 -24.89 22.22
CA ASN A 70 6.18 -25.47 21.01
C ASN A 70 4.91 -26.30 21.31
N ALA A 71 4.94 -27.13 22.36
CA ALA A 71 3.76 -27.90 22.76
C ALA A 71 2.58 -26.96 23.13
N VAL A 72 2.85 -25.90 23.92
CA VAL A 72 1.83 -24.91 24.27
C VAL A 72 1.27 -24.20 23.03
N SER A 73 2.10 -23.88 22.02
CA SER A 73 1.60 -23.28 20.79
C SER A 73 0.64 -24.21 20.04
N ILE A 74 0.96 -25.51 19.95
CA ILE A 74 0.09 -26.53 19.33
C ILE A 74 -1.24 -26.64 20.09
N PHE A 75 -1.22 -26.68 21.42
CA PHE A 75 -2.44 -26.75 22.24
C PHE A 75 -3.36 -25.53 22.07
N CYS A 76 -2.80 -24.37 21.71
CA CYS A 76 -3.59 -23.16 21.50
C CYS A 76 -4.37 -23.16 20.17
N VAL A 77 -3.96 -23.94 19.16
CA VAL A 77 -4.55 -23.93 17.80
C VAL A 77 -6.09 -24.00 17.80
N PRO A 78 -6.75 -24.98 18.46
CA PRO A 78 -8.22 -25.05 18.46
C PRO A 78 -8.89 -23.97 19.33
N LEU A 79 -8.12 -23.21 20.10
CA LEU A 79 -8.61 -22.30 21.15
C LEU A 79 -8.37 -20.82 20.82
N ILE A 80 -7.70 -20.51 19.71
CA ILE A 80 -7.22 -19.15 19.39
C ILE A 80 -8.32 -18.09 19.35
N THR A 81 -9.56 -18.44 19.01
CA THR A 81 -10.68 -17.50 18.92
C THR A 81 -11.29 -17.15 20.27
N LEU A 82 -10.86 -17.80 21.36
CA LEU A 82 -11.38 -17.55 22.68
C LEU A 82 -10.74 -16.29 23.28
N PRO A 83 -11.54 -15.30 23.73
CA PRO A 83 -11.01 -14.02 24.23
C PRO A 83 -10.16 -14.20 25.51
N ASP A 84 -10.45 -15.21 26.32
CA ASP A 84 -9.68 -15.53 27.53
C ASP A 84 -8.23 -15.92 27.21
N LEU A 85 -7.93 -16.38 25.98
CA LEU A 85 -6.58 -16.78 25.56
C LEU A 85 -5.74 -15.63 25.00
N THR A 86 -6.32 -14.46 24.69
CA THR A 86 -5.59 -13.33 24.08
C THR A 86 -4.28 -12.96 24.80
N PRO A 87 -4.20 -12.94 26.15
CA PRO A 87 -2.95 -12.68 26.87
C PRO A 87 -1.86 -13.73 26.61
N LEU A 88 -2.25 -15.01 26.47
CA LEU A 88 -1.34 -16.11 26.16
C LEU A 88 -0.86 -16.01 24.71
N LEU A 89 -1.76 -15.78 23.74
CA LEU A 89 -1.40 -15.59 22.33
C LEU A 89 -0.38 -14.46 22.17
N LYS A 90 -0.64 -13.31 22.81
CA LYS A 90 0.30 -12.18 22.83
C LYS A 90 1.67 -12.61 23.37
N THR A 91 1.69 -13.33 24.49
CA THR A 91 2.94 -13.70 25.17
C THR A 91 3.74 -14.70 24.33
N LEU A 92 3.07 -15.67 23.69
CA LEU A 92 3.69 -16.62 22.76
C LEU A 92 4.30 -15.90 21.55
N LEU A 93 3.53 -15.03 20.88
CA LEU A 93 4.01 -14.29 19.71
C LEU A 93 5.20 -13.39 20.03
N LEU A 94 5.27 -12.84 21.25
CA LEU A 94 6.41 -12.03 21.69
C LEU A 94 7.58 -12.87 22.24
N TYR A 95 7.43 -14.20 22.32
CA TYR A 95 8.48 -15.09 22.82
C TYR A 95 9.44 -15.47 21.69
N HIS A 96 10.66 -14.93 21.74
CA HIS A 96 11.69 -15.13 20.71
C HIS A 96 12.68 -16.26 21.07
N GLY A 97 12.67 -16.74 22.33
CA GLY A 97 13.62 -17.73 22.84
C GLY A 97 15.09 -17.31 22.69
N GLY A 98 16.00 -18.27 22.88
CA GLY A 98 17.46 -18.05 22.80
C GLY A 98 18.11 -18.59 21.52
N SER A 99 17.36 -19.24 20.62
CA SER A 99 17.86 -19.88 19.40
C SER A 99 17.44 -19.12 18.14
N SER A 100 18.23 -19.21 17.07
CA SER A 100 17.91 -18.63 15.75
C SER A 100 16.76 -19.33 15.02
N LYS A 101 16.33 -20.51 15.47
CA LYS A 101 15.23 -21.27 14.88
C LYS A 101 13.90 -20.89 15.53
N GLU A 102 12.85 -20.80 14.72
CA GLU A 102 11.47 -20.61 15.17
C GLU A 102 11.05 -21.74 16.13
N ILE A 103 10.50 -21.35 17.28
CA ILE A 103 10.13 -22.23 18.39
C ILE A 103 8.64 -22.58 18.32
N LEU A 104 7.81 -21.63 17.88
CA LEU A 104 6.38 -21.83 17.75
C LEU A 104 6.09 -22.75 16.56
N SER A 105 5.00 -23.50 16.66
CA SER A 105 4.56 -24.36 15.56
C SER A 105 4.00 -23.53 14.39
N SER A 106 4.28 -23.97 13.17
CA SER A 106 3.81 -23.32 11.93
C SER A 106 2.28 -23.26 11.88
N GLU A 107 1.61 -24.33 12.33
CA GLU A 107 0.16 -24.45 12.40
C GLU A 107 -0.45 -23.40 13.33
N PHE A 108 0.24 -23.07 14.43
CA PHE A 108 -0.19 -22.03 15.35
C PHE A 108 -0.08 -20.65 14.72
N LEU A 109 1.08 -20.33 14.12
CA LEU A 109 1.32 -19.05 13.48
C LEU A 109 0.34 -18.79 12.32
N GLU A 110 0.07 -19.80 11.51
CA GLU A 110 -0.91 -19.72 10.44
C GLU A 110 -2.33 -19.54 10.99
N ALA A 111 -2.75 -20.35 11.97
CA ALA A 111 -4.09 -20.27 12.52
C ALA A 111 -4.36 -18.90 13.18
N VAL A 112 -3.37 -18.36 13.91
CA VAL A 112 -3.45 -17.02 14.51
C VAL A 112 -3.56 -15.95 13.43
N ASN A 113 -2.75 -16.02 12.37
CA ASN A 113 -2.84 -15.08 11.24
C ASN A 113 -4.22 -15.13 10.58
N GLU A 114 -4.75 -16.32 10.33
CA GLU A 114 -6.09 -16.50 9.76
C GLU A 114 -7.20 -15.90 10.62
N ALA A 115 -7.15 -16.17 11.92
CA ALA A 115 -8.12 -15.61 12.85
C ALA A 115 -8.02 -14.08 12.92
N PHE A 116 -6.80 -13.54 12.86
CA PHE A 116 -6.57 -12.10 12.84
C PHE A 116 -7.09 -11.44 11.56
N LEU A 117 -6.75 -11.97 10.37
CA LEU A 117 -7.20 -11.44 9.08
C LEU A 117 -8.72 -11.48 8.96
N LYS A 118 -9.36 -12.54 9.46
CA LYS A 118 -10.83 -12.67 9.54
C LYS A 118 -11.47 -11.85 10.67
N LYS A 119 -10.71 -11.00 11.36
CA LYS A 119 -11.13 -10.17 12.50
C LYS A 119 -11.85 -10.96 13.62
N LYS A 120 -11.52 -12.24 13.77
CA LYS A 120 -12.06 -13.12 14.84
C LYS A 120 -11.35 -12.92 16.17
N ILE A 121 -10.15 -12.37 16.14
CA ILE A 121 -9.34 -12.04 17.31
C ILE A 121 -8.82 -10.61 17.20
N SER A 122 -8.60 -9.98 18.35
CA SER A 122 -7.91 -8.69 18.45
C SER A 122 -6.57 -8.90 19.12
N LEU A 123 -5.49 -8.52 18.45
CA LEU A 123 -4.11 -8.63 18.93
C LEU A 123 -3.47 -7.24 18.94
N PRO A 124 -2.56 -6.96 19.88
CA PRO A 124 -1.78 -5.73 19.84
C PRO A 124 -0.83 -5.74 18.65
N GLU A 125 -0.58 -4.56 18.07
CA GLU A 125 0.32 -4.34 16.92
C GLU A 125 1.66 -5.07 17.07
N SER A 126 2.31 -4.95 18.25
CA SER A 126 3.60 -5.60 18.52
C SER A 126 3.57 -7.12 18.31
N ALA A 127 2.45 -7.79 18.60
CA ALA A 127 2.32 -9.23 18.43
C ALA A 127 2.12 -9.60 16.96
N VAL A 128 1.34 -8.81 16.22
CA VAL A 128 1.14 -8.97 14.77
C VAL A 128 2.46 -8.73 14.02
N PHE A 129 3.21 -7.70 14.39
CA PHE A 129 4.50 -7.40 13.77
C PHE A 129 5.51 -8.51 14.03
N SER A 130 5.56 -9.03 15.27
CA SER A 130 6.42 -10.16 15.60
C SER A 130 6.05 -11.42 14.81
N LEU A 131 4.75 -11.71 14.65
CA LEU A 131 4.27 -12.81 13.80
C LEU A 131 4.80 -12.68 12.36
N TRP A 132 4.62 -11.52 11.73
CA TRP A 132 5.03 -11.30 10.34
C TRP A 132 6.55 -11.22 10.15
N LEU A 133 7.31 -10.78 11.15
CA LEU A 133 8.77 -10.82 11.11
C LEU A 133 9.33 -12.25 11.15
N ARG A 134 8.60 -13.17 11.78
CA ARG A 134 9.07 -14.53 12.06
C ARG A 134 8.50 -15.57 11.12
N HIS A 135 7.33 -15.31 10.53
CA HIS A 135 6.61 -16.25 9.68
C HIS A 135 6.23 -15.64 8.34
N LEU A 136 7.11 -15.85 7.35
CA LEU A 136 6.93 -15.33 5.99
C LEU A 136 5.56 -15.70 5.38
N PRO A 137 5.06 -16.95 5.45
CA PRO A 137 3.75 -17.29 4.88
C PRO A 137 2.60 -16.46 5.47
N SER A 138 2.67 -16.08 6.75
CA SER A 138 1.66 -15.21 7.36
C SER A 138 1.69 -13.80 6.78
N LEU A 139 2.87 -13.24 6.54
CA LEU A 139 3.04 -11.92 5.94
C LEU A 139 2.58 -11.91 4.47
N GLU A 140 2.96 -12.93 3.71
CA GLU A 140 2.51 -13.10 2.31
C GLU A 140 0.99 -13.14 2.25
N LYS A 141 0.37 -13.97 3.09
CA LYS A 141 -1.09 -14.10 3.16
C LYS A 141 -1.78 -12.82 3.61
N ALA A 142 -1.20 -12.07 4.54
CA ALA A 142 -1.72 -10.76 4.94
C ALA A 142 -1.67 -9.74 3.80
N THR A 143 -0.58 -9.75 3.02
CA THR A 143 -0.40 -8.86 1.87
C THR A 143 -1.36 -9.19 0.74
N LEU A 144 -1.52 -10.48 0.43
CA LEU A 144 -2.49 -10.94 -0.56
C LEU A 144 -3.93 -10.65 -0.12
N HIS A 145 -4.25 -10.86 1.16
CA HIS A 145 -5.56 -10.51 1.70
C HIS A 145 -5.87 -9.01 1.58
N LEU A 146 -4.88 -8.14 1.78
CA LEU A 146 -5.04 -6.70 1.53
C LEU A 146 -5.33 -6.42 0.05
N LEU A 147 -4.58 -7.03 -0.87
CA LEU A 147 -4.84 -6.87 -2.30
C LEU A 147 -6.25 -7.34 -2.68
N ASP A 148 -6.68 -8.51 -2.20
CA ASP A 148 -8.03 -9.04 -2.43
C ASP A 148 -9.12 -8.08 -1.92
N GLN A 149 -8.94 -7.50 -0.72
CA GLN A 149 -9.85 -6.50 -0.18
C GLN A 149 -9.90 -5.25 -1.07
N LEU A 150 -8.75 -4.75 -1.51
CA LEU A 150 -8.67 -3.54 -2.33
C LEU A 150 -9.27 -3.75 -3.73
N PHE A 151 -9.06 -4.91 -4.35
CA PHE A 151 -9.68 -5.23 -5.64
C PHE A 151 -11.19 -5.49 -5.53
N SER A 152 -11.66 -5.88 -4.35
CA SER A 152 -13.10 -6.03 -4.08
C SER A 152 -13.80 -4.69 -3.90
N ILE A 153 -13.07 -3.64 -3.56
CA ILE A 153 -13.60 -2.29 -3.37
C ILE A 153 -13.55 -1.57 -4.72
N GLN A 154 -14.67 -0.95 -5.08
CA GLN A 154 -14.71 -0.03 -6.21
C GLN A 154 -13.89 1.21 -5.85
N PHE A 155 -12.84 1.51 -6.62
CA PHE A 155 -11.93 2.64 -6.39
C PHE A 155 -12.65 3.99 -6.57
N ASN A 156 -13.51 4.37 -5.65
CA ASN A 156 -14.30 5.61 -5.71
C ASN A 156 -13.60 6.78 -5.00
N SER A 157 -12.74 6.47 -4.02
CA SER A 157 -11.97 7.45 -3.24
C SER A 157 -10.66 6.83 -2.76
N LEU A 158 -9.57 7.61 -2.83
CA LEU A 158 -8.28 7.17 -2.29
C LEU A 158 -8.21 7.28 -0.76
N GLU A 159 -9.08 8.06 -0.13
CA GLU A 159 -9.24 8.06 1.32
C GLU A 159 -9.74 6.70 1.84
N GLU A 160 -10.67 6.07 1.12
CA GLU A 160 -11.15 4.70 1.43
C GLU A 160 -10.04 3.66 1.24
N VAL A 161 -9.34 3.71 0.10
CA VAL A 161 -8.16 2.87 -0.17
C VAL A 161 -7.11 3.03 0.95
N ALA A 162 -6.80 4.28 1.33
CA ALA A 162 -5.86 4.56 2.40
C ALA A 162 -6.35 4.05 3.76
N HIS A 163 -7.65 4.10 4.05
CA HIS A 163 -8.22 3.57 5.28
C HIS A 163 -8.06 2.04 5.35
N VAL A 164 -8.40 1.33 4.29
CA VAL A 164 -8.25 -0.13 4.21
C VAL A 164 -6.79 -0.55 4.36
N ILE A 165 -5.87 0.16 3.70
CA ILE A 165 -4.44 -0.09 3.85
C ILE A 165 -3.97 0.18 5.29
N LYS A 166 -4.43 1.24 5.96
CA LYS A 166 -4.10 1.52 7.37
C LYS A 166 -4.66 0.45 8.32
N ASP A 167 -5.88 -0.01 8.08
CA ASP A 167 -6.59 -1.00 8.90
C ASP A 167 -5.99 -2.40 8.80
N SER A 168 -5.18 -2.65 7.75
CA SER A 168 -4.39 -3.87 7.59
C SER A 168 -3.21 -3.97 8.55
N LEU A 169 -2.76 -2.86 9.15
CA LEU A 169 -1.51 -2.72 9.92
C LEU A 169 -0.20 -2.94 9.13
N LEU A 170 -0.28 -3.26 7.83
CA LEU A 170 0.92 -3.49 7.00
C LEU A 170 1.80 -2.24 6.87
N PRO A 171 1.28 -1.00 6.72
CA PRO A 171 2.14 0.19 6.68
C PRO A 171 2.96 0.38 7.96
N GLN A 172 2.34 0.09 9.11
CA GLN A 172 2.98 0.19 10.42
C GLN A 172 4.03 -0.91 10.58
N ALA A 173 3.69 -2.15 10.23
CA ALA A 173 4.63 -3.27 10.28
C ALA A 173 5.82 -3.09 9.31
N ALA A 174 5.56 -2.50 8.14
CA ALA A 174 6.55 -2.15 7.13
C ALA A 174 7.44 -0.96 7.53
N SER A 175 7.26 -0.38 8.72
CA SER A 175 8.33 0.43 9.31
C SER A 175 9.56 -0.41 9.64
N HIS A 176 9.44 -1.74 9.72
CA HIS A 176 10.59 -2.64 9.71
C HIS A 176 11.03 -2.96 8.25
N PRO A 177 12.30 -2.72 7.87
CA PRO A 177 12.77 -2.88 6.49
C PRO A 177 12.56 -4.27 5.89
N ALA A 178 12.67 -5.34 6.69
CA ALA A 178 12.45 -6.70 6.22
C ALA A 178 11.00 -6.93 5.74
N ILE A 179 10.02 -6.43 6.50
CA ILE A 179 8.60 -6.50 6.12
C ILE A 179 8.36 -5.66 4.89
N PHE A 180 8.84 -4.41 4.87
CA PHE A 180 8.71 -3.52 3.72
C PHE A 180 9.19 -4.19 2.43
N ARG A 181 10.38 -4.78 2.43
CA ARG A 181 10.94 -5.43 1.24
C ARG A 181 10.08 -6.58 0.75
N ILE A 182 9.59 -7.44 1.63
CA ILE A 182 8.72 -8.57 1.25
C ILE A 182 7.41 -8.06 0.64
N VAL A 183 6.74 -7.12 1.32
CA VAL A 183 5.48 -6.53 0.82
C VAL A 183 5.71 -5.85 -0.54
N ASN A 184 6.81 -5.12 -0.67
CA ASN A 184 7.18 -4.42 -1.90
C ASN A 184 7.48 -5.39 -3.06
N GLU A 185 8.12 -6.54 -2.79
CA GLU A 185 8.31 -7.58 -3.81
C GLU A 185 6.98 -8.26 -4.22
N ILE A 186 6.06 -8.49 -3.29
CA ILE A 186 4.72 -9.00 -3.62
C ILE A 186 3.98 -8.00 -4.53
N PHE A 187 4.09 -6.70 -4.25
CA PHE A 187 3.51 -5.66 -5.10
C PHE A 187 4.17 -5.57 -6.48
N LYS A 188 5.49 -5.70 -6.58
CA LYS A 188 6.17 -5.82 -7.88
C LYS A 188 5.61 -6.98 -8.68
N ASN A 189 5.46 -8.15 -8.06
CA ASN A 189 4.90 -9.32 -8.73
C ASN A 189 3.45 -9.07 -9.16
N ALA A 190 2.60 -8.51 -8.30
CA ALA A 190 1.21 -8.17 -8.64
C ALA A 190 1.13 -7.20 -9.84
N LEU A 191 2.04 -6.23 -9.92
CA LEU A 191 2.11 -5.27 -11.02
C LEU A 191 2.51 -5.94 -12.34
N MET A 192 3.49 -6.84 -12.29
CA MET A 192 3.94 -7.62 -13.45
C MET A 192 2.86 -8.57 -13.98
N GLU A 193 2.07 -9.18 -13.09
CA GLU A 193 0.97 -10.08 -13.45
C GLU A 193 -0.28 -9.35 -13.97
N THR A 194 -0.39 -8.04 -13.74
CA THR A 194 -1.56 -7.22 -14.12
C THR A 194 -1.29 -6.28 -15.30
N ASP A 195 -0.27 -6.57 -16.11
CA ASP A 195 0.14 -5.77 -17.27
C ASP A 195 0.25 -4.27 -16.94
N ASP A 196 0.91 -3.96 -15.82
CA ASP A 196 1.15 -2.61 -15.35
C ASP A 196 -0.18 -1.83 -15.10
N SER A 197 -1.18 -2.46 -14.48
CA SER A 197 -2.47 -1.84 -14.11
C SER A 197 -2.28 -0.56 -13.28
N SER A 198 -3.06 0.48 -13.61
CA SER A 198 -3.01 1.75 -12.87
C SER A 198 -3.67 1.66 -11.50
N GLU A 199 -4.62 0.75 -11.28
CA GLU A 199 -5.16 0.44 -9.96
C GLU A 199 -4.06 -0.09 -9.03
N VAL A 200 -3.30 -1.10 -9.49
CA VAL A 200 -2.17 -1.67 -8.71
C VAL A 200 -1.11 -0.63 -8.42
N THR A 201 -0.74 0.14 -9.43
CA THR A 201 0.23 1.23 -9.28
C THR A 201 -0.24 2.26 -8.23
N THR A 202 -1.54 2.58 -8.22
CA THR A 202 -2.13 3.50 -7.25
C THR A 202 -2.13 2.91 -5.83
N ILE A 203 -2.43 1.62 -5.66
CA ILE A 203 -2.30 0.93 -4.36
C ILE A 203 -0.87 1.06 -3.82
N ILE A 204 0.13 0.78 -4.66
CA ILE A 204 1.56 0.86 -4.31
C ILE A 204 1.94 2.26 -3.87
N GLN A 205 1.47 3.28 -4.59
CA GLN A 205 1.70 4.69 -4.24
C GLN A 205 1.11 5.05 -2.89
N VAL A 206 -0.16 4.71 -2.64
CA VAL A 206 -0.83 4.98 -1.36
C VAL A 206 -0.13 4.24 -0.23
N PHE A 207 0.20 2.96 -0.41
CA PHE A 207 0.93 2.18 0.58
C PHE A 207 2.29 2.81 0.90
N THR A 208 3.08 3.15 -0.12
CA THR A 208 4.41 3.78 0.06
C THR A 208 4.29 5.09 0.82
N GLN A 209 3.31 5.94 0.47
CA GLN A 209 3.06 7.18 1.18
C GLN A 209 2.70 6.96 2.65
N LEU A 210 1.94 5.90 2.97
CA LEU A 210 1.55 5.58 4.33
C LEU A 210 2.73 5.05 5.16
N VAL A 211 3.57 4.18 4.59
CA VAL A 211 4.81 3.73 5.24
C VAL A 211 5.72 4.91 5.56
N LEU A 212 5.90 5.83 4.62
CA LEU A 212 6.74 7.01 4.83
C LEU A 212 6.17 7.95 5.89
N GLN A 213 4.84 8.08 5.99
CA GLN A 213 4.19 8.84 7.07
C GLN A 213 4.45 8.20 8.44
N VAL A 214 4.32 6.88 8.55
CA VAL A 214 4.65 6.15 9.78
C VAL A 214 6.12 6.38 10.14
N HIS A 215 7.02 6.17 9.19
CA HIS A 215 8.46 6.31 9.36
C HIS A 215 8.89 7.73 9.81
N GLN A 216 8.19 8.76 9.36
CA GLN A 216 8.45 10.15 9.78
C GLN A 216 7.96 10.44 11.20
N ASN A 217 6.86 9.79 11.62
CA ASN A 217 6.26 9.98 12.94
C ASN A 217 6.91 9.09 14.03
N GLU A 218 7.75 8.14 13.65
CA GLU A 218 8.49 7.30 14.60
C GLU A 218 9.54 8.09 15.38
N TYR A 219 9.67 7.78 16.67
CA TYR A 219 10.72 8.33 17.52
C TYR A 219 12.10 7.92 17.01
N GLU A 220 13.02 8.89 16.90
CA GLU A 220 14.37 8.74 16.30
C GLU A 220 15.18 7.53 16.81
N GLN A 221 14.94 7.04 18.04
CA GLN A 221 15.65 5.89 18.61
C GLN A 221 15.37 4.54 17.92
N HIS A 222 14.25 4.41 17.18
CA HIS A 222 13.83 3.15 16.56
C HIS A 222 13.81 3.21 15.03
N LYS A 223 14.33 4.30 14.45
CA LYS A 223 14.20 4.61 13.03
C LYS A 223 15.32 3.97 12.22
N PHE A 224 14.97 3.11 11.27
CA PHE A 224 15.95 2.57 10.33
C PHE A 224 16.32 3.60 9.25
N PRO A 225 17.56 3.60 8.74
CA PRO A 225 17.92 4.53 7.68
C PRO A 225 17.19 4.17 6.37
N LEU A 226 16.85 5.16 5.54
CA LEU A 226 16.13 4.97 4.27
C LEU A 226 16.78 3.94 3.31
N LYS A 227 18.11 3.81 3.35
CA LYS A 227 18.88 2.79 2.61
C LYS A 227 18.54 1.34 2.98
N ALA A 228 17.85 1.13 4.10
CA ALA A 228 17.37 -0.18 4.51
C ALA A 228 16.09 -0.57 3.73
N TYR A 229 15.26 0.40 3.33
CA TYR A 229 14.00 0.17 2.64
C TYR A 229 14.18 0.12 1.12
N PHE A 230 14.94 1.08 0.57
CA PHE A 230 15.10 1.26 -0.88
C PHE A 230 16.48 0.82 -1.39
N PRO A 231 16.63 0.54 -2.71
CA PRO A 231 17.90 0.10 -3.29
C PRO A 231 19.08 1.04 -2.99
N TYR A 232 20.22 0.46 -2.60
CA TYR A 232 21.42 1.22 -2.23
C TYR A 232 22.04 1.99 -3.42
N HIS A 233 21.93 1.47 -4.64
CA HIS A 233 22.54 2.05 -5.82
C HIS A 233 21.83 3.31 -6.35
N HIS A 234 20.61 3.59 -5.88
CA HIS A 234 19.79 4.73 -6.33
C HIS A 234 19.45 5.72 -5.21
N GLN A 235 20.24 5.75 -4.13
CA GLN A 235 19.97 6.62 -2.98
C GLN A 235 19.83 8.12 -3.30
N PRO A 236 20.57 8.72 -4.24
CA PRO A 236 20.33 10.11 -4.64
C PRO A 236 18.92 10.34 -5.19
N LEU A 237 18.46 9.46 -6.07
CA LEU A 237 17.11 9.50 -6.64
C LEU A 237 16.04 9.28 -5.56
N VAL A 238 16.24 8.29 -4.67
CA VAL A 238 15.34 8.02 -3.53
C VAL A 238 15.15 9.27 -2.66
N ARG A 239 16.25 9.99 -2.35
CA ARG A 239 16.17 11.22 -1.53
C ARG A 239 15.39 12.34 -2.20
N ALA A 240 15.48 12.46 -3.51
CA ALA A 240 14.69 13.44 -4.25
C ALA A 240 13.21 13.04 -4.26
N LEU A 241 12.90 11.78 -4.57
CA LEU A 241 11.52 11.29 -4.67
C LEU A 241 10.76 11.28 -3.33
N ILE A 242 11.43 11.00 -2.21
CA ILE A 242 10.81 10.96 -0.86
C ILE A 242 10.32 12.34 -0.40
N ARG A 243 10.90 13.43 -0.92
CA ARG A 243 10.46 14.78 -0.55
C ARG A 243 8.99 14.93 -0.92
N ARG A 244 8.15 15.35 0.04
CA ARG A 244 6.72 15.47 -0.22
C ARG A 244 6.45 16.81 -0.91
N PRO A 245 5.62 16.84 -1.97
CA PRO A 245 5.39 18.08 -2.71
C PRO A 245 4.87 19.24 -1.85
N PHE A 246 3.98 18.97 -0.90
CA PHE A 246 3.45 19.99 0.01
C PHE A 246 4.46 20.53 1.04
N GLU A 247 5.61 19.86 1.22
CA GLU A 247 6.71 20.38 2.05
C GLU A 247 7.61 21.35 1.27
N LEU A 248 7.46 21.40 -0.06
CA LEU A 248 8.23 22.26 -0.94
C LEU A 248 7.34 23.40 -1.45
N PRO A 249 7.76 24.67 -1.35
CA PRO A 249 7.01 25.77 -1.97
C PRO A 249 6.87 25.54 -3.48
N THR A 250 5.69 25.86 -4.03
CA THR A 250 5.32 25.62 -5.44
C THR A 250 6.33 26.22 -6.42
N ALA A 251 6.95 27.36 -6.08
CA ALA A 251 7.98 28.02 -6.88
C ALA A 251 9.21 27.13 -7.17
N TYR A 252 9.49 26.12 -6.35
CA TYR A 252 10.62 25.21 -6.52
C TYR A 252 10.25 23.87 -7.16
N TRP A 253 8.96 23.61 -7.42
CA TRP A 253 8.53 22.34 -8.01
C TRP A 253 9.15 22.11 -9.38
N SER A 254 9.23 23.15 -10.21
CA SER A 254 9.83 23.06 -11.55
C SER A 254 11.29 22.64 -11.52
N GLN A 255 12.11 23.28 -10.68
CA GLN A 255 13.52 22.95 -10.50
C GLN A 255 13.69 21.53 -9.93
N HIS A 256 12.83 21.13 -9.00
CA HIS A 256 12.89 19.81 -8.39
C HIS A 256 12.52 18.70 -9.39
N LEU A 257 11.47 18.91 -10.18
CA LEU A 257 11.06 17.99 -11.24
C LEU A 257 12.14 17.83 -12.30
N LYS A 258 12.76 18.93 -12.74
CA LYS A 258 13.90 18.88 -13.66
C LYS A 258 15.03 18.04 -13.07
N HIS A 259 15.37 18.27 -11.79
CA HIS A 259 16.41 17.49 -11.12
C HIS A 259 16.09 15.99 -11.07
N ILE A 260 14.85 15.61 -10.73
CA ILE A 260 14.40 14.21 -10.76
C ILE A 260 14.54 13.63 -12.16
N SER A 261 14.03 14.34 -13.17
CA SER A 261 14.12 13.92 -14.58
C SER A 261 15.56 13.68 -15.01
N ASP A 262 16.46 14.64 -14.75
CA ASP A 262 17.87 14.53 -15.13
C ASP A 262 18.56 13.33 -14.47
N MET A 263 18.24 13.05 -13.20
CA MET A 263 18.75 11.85 -12.51
C MET A 263 18.23 10.55 -13.13
N VAL A 264 16.92 10.46 -13.39
CA VAL A 264 16.32 9.26 -13.99
C VAL A 264 16.89 9.05 -15.40
N LYS A 265 16.97 10.11 -16.21
CA LYS A 265 17.56 10.07 -17.56
C LYS A 265 19.01 9.64 -17.54
N SER A 266 19.82 10.21 -16.65
CA SER A 266 21.22 9.81 -16.50
C SER A 266 21.38 8.34 -16.12
N LEU A 267 20.48 7.80 -15.28
CA LEU A 267 20.51 6.38 -14.92
C LEU A 267 20.11 5.53 -16.13
N VAL A 268 18.97 5.82 -16.76
CA VAL A 268 18.39 5.01 -17.85
C VAL A 268 19.21 5.06 -19.15
N GLU A 269 19.91 6.16 -19.42
CA GLU A 269 20.75 6.32 -20.61
C GLU A 269 22.22 5.88 -20.39
N ASP A 270 22.61 5.54 -19.17
CA ASP A 270 23.92 4.96 -18.89
C ASP A 270 24.05 3.62 -19.65
N THR A 271 25.09 3.53 -20.47
CA THR A 271 25.46 2.35 -21.26
C THR A 271 25.64 1.08 -20.43
N ASN A 272 25.84 1.19 -19.11
CA ASN A 272 25.96 0.06 -18.20
C ASN A 272 24.62 -0.60 -17.83
N ILE A 273 23.48 0.07 -18.08
CA ILE A 273 22.15 -0.49 -17.83
C ILE A 273 21.69 -1.24 -19.08
N SER A 274 22.23 -2.44 -19.29
CA SER A 274 21.86 -3.30 -20.42
C SER A 274 20.73 -4.29 -20.12
N SER A 275 20.28 -4.39 -18.87
CA SER A 275 19.23 -5.34 -18.48
C SER A 275 17.86 -4.69 -18.30
N LEU A 276 16.82 -5.33 -18.84
CA LEU A 276 15.42 -4.95 -18.63
C LEU A 276 15.04 -4.94 -17.14
N ILE A 277 15.66 -5.80 -16.34
CA ILE A 277 15.46 -5.88 -14.89
C ILE A 277 15.91 -4.59 -14.20
N ALA A 278 17.08 -4.05 -14.56
CA ALA A 278 17.57 -2.81 -13.96
C ALA A 278 16.72 -1.59 -14.37
N LEU A 279 16.22 -1.55 -15.60
CA LEU A 279 15.26 -0.53 -16.04
C LEU A 279 13.95 -0.60 -15.26
N PHE A 280 13.43 -1.82 -15.04
CA PHE A 280 12.24 -2.04 -14.23
C PHE A 280 12.42 -1.59 -12.79
N GLU A 281 13.56 -1.86 -12.15
CA GLU A 281 13.83 -1.40 -10.77
C GLU A 281 13.83 0.14 -10.67
N ILE A 282 14.42 0.84 -11.65
CA ILE A 282 14.40 2.30 -11.68
C ILE A 282 12.98 2.82 -11.90
N TRP A 283 12.26 2.25 -12.86
CA TRP A 283 10.87 2.62 -13.12
C TRP A 283 9.98 2.37 -11.91
N PHE A 284 10.07 1.19 -11.29
CA PHE A 284 9.28 0.82 -10.13
C PHE A 284 9.54 1.78 -8.96
N LEU A 285 10.80 2.17 -8.76
CA LEU A 285 11.14 3.20 -7.79
C LEU A 285 10.41 4.51 -8.08
N VAL A 286 10.43 5.00 -9.32
CA VAL A 286 9.68 6.20 -9.72
C VAL A 286 8.17 6.02 -9.52
N ALA A 287 7.63 4.84 -9.87
CA ALA A 287 6.21 4.53 -9.76
C ALA A 287 5.69 4.54 -8.32
N CYS A 288 6.51 4.14 -7.34
CA CYS A 288 6.20 4.25 -5.91
C CYS A 288 5.96 5.70 -5.46
N PHE A 289 6.52 6.68 -6.17
CA PHE A 289 6.43 8.11 -5.88
C PHE A 289 5.67 8.88 -6.97
N GLY A 290 4.58 8.29 -7.49
CA GLY A 290 3.82 8.84 -8.62
C GLY A 290 3.20 10.23 -8.42
N GLU A 291 3.12 10.75 -7.20
CA GLU A 291 2.65 12.12 -6.95
C GLU A 291 3.50 13.16 -7.70
N TRP A 292 4.82 12.94 -7.80
CA TRP A 292 5.69 13.80 -8.61
C TRP A 292 5.35 13.75 -10.10
N LEU A 293 4.78 12.65 -10.60
CA LEU A 293 4.37 12.52 -11.99
C LEU A 293 3.06 13.25 -12.28
N ASP A 294 2.13 13.24 -11.33
CA ASP A 294 0.91 14.05 -11.45
C ASP A 294 1.23 15.54 -11.41
N ILE A 295 2.23 15.94 -10.62
CA ILE A 295 2.70 17.32 -10.56
C ILE A 295 3.47 17.68 -11.83
N ALA A 296 4.27 16.76 -12.37
CA ALA A 296 4.92 16.93 -13.67
C ALA A 296 3.91 17.26 -14.78
N ALA A 297 2.85 16.46 -14.91
CA ALA A 297 1.80 16.69 -15.91
C ALA A 297 1.06 18.03 -15.68
N GLU A 298 0.77 18.39 -14.44
CA GLU A 298 0.17 19.68 -14.09
C GLU A 298 1.08 20.86 -14.47
N GLN A 299 2.35 20.81 -14.07
CA GLN A 299 3.30 21.91 -14.23
C GLN A 299 3.69 22.13 -15.70
N LEU A 300 3.66 21.09 -16.52
CA LEU A 300 3.78 21.20 -17.98
C LEU A 300 2.71 22.13 -18.56
N LEU A 301 1.44 21.95 -18.18
CA LEU A 301 0.34 22.74 -18.74
C LEU A 301 0.24 24.14 -18.13
N LYS A 302 0.76 24.34 -16.92
CA LYS A 302 0.98 25.68 -16.36
C LYS A 302 2.18 26.40 -17.00
N ALA A 303 2.90 25.77 -17.94
CA ALA A 303 4.12 26.25 -18.56
C ALA A 303 5.20 26.69 -17.54
N ALA A 304 5.23 26.03 -16.37
CA ALA A 304 6.09 26.40 -15.26
C ALA A 304 7.45 25.68 -15.28
N VAL A 305 7.64 24.71 -16.19
CA VAL A 305 8.85 23.89 -16.31
C VAL A 305 9.27 23.79 -17.77
N GLU A 306 10.56 23.55 -17.99
CA GLU A 306 11.09 23.15 -19.29
C GLU A 306 10.41 21.84 -19.76
N PRO A 307 9.73 21.85 -20.94
CA PRO A 307 8.91 20.72 -21.36
C PRO A 307 9.70 19.42 -21.55
N ASP A 308 10.87 19.50 -22.18
CA ASP A 308 11.65 18.33 -22.62
C ASP A 308 12.00 17.38 -21.47
N ALA A 309 12.44 17.91 -20.33
CA ALA A 309 12.80 17.11 -19.16
C ALA A 309 11.56 16.39 -18.61
N VAL A 310 10.47 17.13 -18.40
CA VAL A 310 9.28 16.56 -17.76
C VAL A 310 8.53 15.61 -18.69
N LEU A 311 8.46 15.91 -19.99
CA LEU A 311 7.92 15.01 -21.01
C LEU A 311 8.73 13.72 -21.09
N TRP A 312 10.06 13.79 -20.98
CA TRP A 312 10.92 12.62 -20.92
C TRP A 312 10.62 11.73 -19.72
N LEU A 313 10.44 12.32 -18.54
CA LEU A 313 10.08 11.57 -17.34
C LEU A 313 8.71 10.87 -17.49
N LEU A 314 7.72 11.57 -18.04
CA LEU A 314 6.39 10.99 -18.28
C LEU A 314 6.42 9.90 -19.36
N ALA A 315 7.14 10.11 -20.46
CA ALA A 315 7.33 9.11 -21.50
C ALA A 315 8.00 7.84 -20.95
N PHE A 316 9.02 7.99 -20.10
CA PHE A 316 9.64 6.86 -19.41
C PHE A 316 8.68 6.13 -18.47
N TYR A 317 7.86 6.87 -17.70
CA TYR A 317 6.90 6.26 -16.78
C TYR A 317 5.81 5.45 -17.48
N TYR A 318 5.27 5.95 -18.59
CA TYR A 318 4.23 5.22 -19.31
C TYR A 318 4.81 4.14 -20.24
N CYS A 319 6.07 4.27 -20.67
CA CYS A 319 6.70 3.31 -21.58
C CYS A 319 8.03 2.77 -21.03
N PRO A 320 8.06 2.10 -19.85
CA PRO A 320 9.31 1.73 -19.19
C PRO A 320 10.12 0.68 -19.95
N LYS A 321 9.44 -0.15 -20.75
CA LYS A 321 10.02 -1.25 -21.52
C LYS A 321 10.64 -0.78 -22.85
N ASN A 322 10.43 0.48 -23.24
CA ASN A 322 10.93 0.98 -24.52
C ASN A 322 12.46 1.00 -24.55
N GLU A 323 13.03 0.47 -25.62
CA GLU A 323 14.45 0.60 -25.92
C GLU A 323 14.82 2.05 -26.25
N LYS A 324 16.11 2.36 -26.30
CA LYS A 324 16.59 3.74 -26.54
C LYS A 324 15.97 4.39 -27.78
N GLN A 325 15.87 3.66 -28.90
CA GLN A 325 15.28 4.18 -30.15
C GLN A 325 13.78 4.40 -30.01
N GLN A 326 13.06 3.45 -29.41
CA GLN A 326 11.62 3.56 -29.15
C GLN A 326 11.31 4.72 -28.19
N ARG A 327 12.15 4.95 -27.17
CA ARG A 327 12.01 6.10 -26.26
C ARG A 327 12.16 7.43 -27.00
N THR A 328 13.12 7.54 -27.93
CA THR A 328 13.23 8.74 -28.77
C THR A 328 11.97 8.97 -29.60
N GLN A 329 11.38 7.91 -30.17
CA GLN A 329 10.14 8.02 -30.93
C GLN A 329 8.96 8.45 -30.04
N THR A 330 8.80 7.82 -28.87
CA THR A 330 7.79 8.21 -27.87
C THR A 330 7.94 9.67 -27.45
N MET A 331 9.17 10.16 -27.35
CA MET A 331 9.43 11.56 -27.02
C MET A 331 8.93 12.52 -28.10
N VAL A 332 9.23 12.26 -29.37
CA VAL A 332 8.80 13.11 -30.49
C VAL A 332 7.27 13.19 -30.55
N GLU A 333 6.60 12.06 -30.33
CA GLU A 333 5.15 11.98 -30.34
C GLU A 333 4.53 12.67 -29.10
N ALA A 334 5.09 12.48 -27.91
CA ALA A 334 4.64 13.16 -26.69
C ALA A 334 4.80 14.69 -26.81
N GLU A 335 5.91 15.14 -27.39
CA GLU A 335 6.16 16.54 -27.70
C GLU A 335 5.14 17.08 -28.71
N ALA A 336 4.82 16.31 -29.74
CA ALA A 336 3.77 16.68 -30.70
C ALA A 336 2.41 16.84 -30.02
N VAL A 337 1.97 15.90 -29.17
CA VAL A 337 0.72 16.03 -28.41
C VAL A 337 0.73 17.28 -27.55
N TYR A 338 1.80 17.46 -26.77
CA TYR A 338 1.96 18.61 -25.88
C TYR A 338 1.88 19.93 -26.64
N ASN A 339 2.62 20.09 -27.73
CA ASN A 339 2.62 21.30 -28.53
C ASN A 339 1.22 21.62 -29.10
N HIS A 340 0.48 20.61 -29.55
CA HIS A 340 -0.90 20.80 -29.99
C HIS A 340 -1.83 21.23 -28.85
N LEU A 341 -1.74 20.60 -27.68
CA LEU A 341 -2.51 21.02 -26.50
C LEU A 341 -2.17 22.46 -26.09
N MET A 342 -0.89 22.85 -26.13
CA MET A 342 -0.47 24.20 -25.79
C MET A 342 -0.95 25.25 -26.80
N MET A 343 -1.04 24.92 -28.10
CA MET A 343 -1.70 25.80 -29.08
C MET A 343 -3.16 26.05 -28.74
N LEU A 344 -3.86 25.02 -28.23
CA LEU A 344 -5.28 25.11 -27.85
C LEU A 344 -5.51 25.74 -26.47
N PHE A 345 -4.47 25.83 -25.63
CA PHE A 345 -4.59 26.26 -24.23
C PHE A 345 -5.23 27.64 -24.05
N SER A 346 -4.94 28.57 -24.97
CA SER A 346 -5.49 29.93 -24.94
C SER A 346 -6.75 30.11 -25.81
N CYS A 347 -7.25 29.05 -26.45
CA CYS A 347 -8.42 29.13 -27.31
C CYS A 347 -9.70 29.23 -26.48
N ALA A 348 -10.40 30.37 -26.56
CA ALA A 348 -11.62 30.63 -25.78
C ALA A 348 -12.86 29.87 -26.31
N ASP A 349 -12.88 29.61 -27.62
CA ASP A 349 -13.96 28.95 -28.38
C ASP A 349 -13.53 27.56 -28.87
N LEU A 350 -12.88 26.81 -27.98
CA LEU A 350 -12.47 25.43 -28.26
C LEU A 350 -13.71 24.54 -28.43
N SER A 351 -13.72 23.70 -29.47
CA SER A 351 -14.74 22.65 -29.66
C SER A 351 -14.16 21.24 -29.45
N LEU A 352 -15.03 20.25 -29.19
CA LEU A 352 -14.64 18.84 -29.08
C LEU A 352 -13.88 18.36 -30.33
N LYS A 353 -14.33 18.78 -31.53
CA LYS A 353 -13.71 18.41 -32.80
C LYS A 353 -12.28 18.92 -32.95
N ASP A 354 -11.98 20.09 -32.40
CA ASP A 354 -10.62 20.65 -32.42
C ASP A 354 -9.68 19.81 -31.57
N LEU A 355 -10.17 19.33 -30.42
CA LEU A 355 -9.44 18.47 -29.50
C LEU A 355 -9.25 17.05 -30.05
N GLU A 356 -10.31 16.46 -30.61
CA GLU A 356 -10.24 15.18 -31.33
C GLU A 356 -9.26 15.26 -32.50
N ALA A 357 -9.28 16.33 -33.29
CA ALA A 357 -8.35 16.51 -34.39
C ALA A 357 -6.90 16.71 -33.91
N ALA A 358 -6.69 17.28 -32.72
CA ALA A 358 -5.35 17.40 -32.13
C ALA A 358 -4.82 16.03 -31.67
N VAL A 359 -5.66 15.21 -31.04
CA VAL A 359 -5.29 13.87 -30.57
C VAL A 359 -5.14 12.89 -31.75
N HIS A 360 -6.09 12.87 -32.69
CA HIS A 360 -6.09 11.96 -33.85
C HIS A 360 -4.95 12.22 -34.83
N ARG A 361 -4.48 13.47 -34.96
CA ARG A 361 -3.29 13.79 -35.78
C ARG A 361 -2.02 13.11 -35.29
N VAL A 362 -1.97 12.76 -34.00
CA VAL A 362 -0.82 12.07 -33.40
C VAL A 362 -1.07 10.55 -33.35
N THR A 363 -2.29 10.11 -33.05
CA THR A 363 -2.66 8.68 -32.98
C THR A 363 -2.87 7.98 -34.32
N GLY A 364 -2.93 8.72 -35.44
CA GLY A 364 -3.17 8.18 -36.79
C GLY A 364 -1.97 7.48 -37.44
N ILE A 365 -0.80 7.49 -36.79
CA ILE A 365 0.37 6.71 -37.21
C ILE A 365 0.28 5.38 -36.48
N GLU A 366 0.35 4.25 -37.19
CA GLU A 366 0.16 2.85 -36.73
C GLU A 366 1.09 2.39 -35.57
N GLN A 367 1.79 3.31 -34.91
CA GLN A 367 2.77 3.12 -33.84
C GLN A 367 2.73 4.24 -32.78
N CYS A 368 1.61 4.94 -32.60
CA CYS A 368 1.55 6.08 -31.69
C CYS A 368 1.67 5.71 -30.19
N CYS A 369 2.45 6.54 -29.48
CA CYS A 369 2.47 6.88 -28.07
C CYS A 369 1.41 6.23 -27.19
N ASN A 370 1.87 5.65 -26.09
CA ASN A 370 1.03 5.05 -25.07
C ASN A 370 -0.20 5.92 -24.77
N GLN A 371 -1.37 5.40 -25.09
CA GLN A 371 -2.66 6.08 -24.94
C GLN A 371 -2.87 6.61 -23.52
N ARG A 372 -2.28 5.97 -22.50
CA ARG A 372 -2.31 6.42 -21.11
C ARG A 372 -1.57 7.74 -20.89
N LEU A 373 -0.42 7.96 -21.55
CA LEU A 373 0.30 9.25 -21.50
C LEU A 373 -0.54 10.36 -22.13
N THR A 374 -1.07 10.12 -23.32
CA THR A 374 -1.95 11.07 -24.01
C THR A 374 -3.17 11.40 -23.17
N THR A 375 -3.77 10.39 -22.55
CA THR A 375 -4.91 10.54 -21.63
C THR A 375 -4.54 11.36 -20.40
N HIS A 376 -3.35 11.16 -19.84
CA HIS A 376 -2.88 11.93 -18.69
C HIS A 376 -2.68 13.42 -19.03
N LEU A 377 -2.03 13.72 -20.17
CA LEU A 377 -1.85 15.09 -20.65
C LEU A 377 -3.21 15.75 -20.96
N LEU A 378 -4.11 15.03 -21.63
CA LEU A 378 -5.44 15.49 -21.98
C LEU A 378 -6.29 15.77 -20.73
N THR A 379 -6.26 14.88 -19.74
CA THR A 379 -7.00 15.04 -18.48
C THR A 379 -6.54 16.29 -17.74
N ASN A 380 -5.22 16.50 -17.64
CA ASN A 380 -4.69 17.75 -17.05
C ASN A 380 -5.11 18.97 -17.89
N PHE A 381 -5.13 18.88 -19.22
CA PHE A 381 -5.54 19.99 -20.09
C PHE A 381 -6.98 20.40 -19.83
N LEU A 382 -7.87 19.42 -19.70
CA LEU A 382 -9.28 19.67 -19.37
C LEU A 382 -9.44 20.30 -17.98
N LEU A 383 -8.60 19.92 -17.01
CA LEU A 383 -8.65 20.43 -15.64
C LEU A 383 -7.99 21.79 -15.43
N PHE A 384 -7.02 22.18 -16.26
CA PHE A 384 -6.21 23.39 -16.01
C PHE A 384 -6.31 24.46 -17.10
N SER A 385 -6.76 24.14 -18.31
CA SER A 385 -6.92 25.15 -19.38
C SER A 385 -8.31 25.81 -19.36
N PRO A 386 -8.44 27.12 -19.60
CA PRO A 386 -9.74 27.80 -19.60
C PRO A 386 -10.75 27.23 -20.61
N GLY A 387 -10.29 26.86 -21.80
CA GLY A 387 -11.12 26.23 -22.84
C GLY A 387 -11.49 24.78 -22.49
N GLY A 388 -10.52 24.01 -21.98
CA GLY A 388 -10.71 22.63 -21.56
C GLY A 388 -11.76 22.48 -20.44
N HIS A 389 -11.79 23.40 -19.47
CA HIS A 389 -12.80 23.36 -18.40
C HIS A 389 -14.25 23.35 -18.91
N LYS A 390 -14.53 24.04 -20.03
CA LYS A 390 -15.88 24.10 -20.61
C LYS A 390 -16.28 22.77 -21.25
N LEU A 391 -15.31 22.06 -21.82
CA LEU A 391 -15.53 20.81 -22.55
C LEU A 391 -15.26 19.56 -21.72
N ALA A 392 -14.68 19.71 -20.52
CA ALA A 392 -14.17 18.59 -19.71
C ALA A 392 -15.18 17.47 -19.51
N GLN A 393 -16.44 17.83 -19.21
CA GLN A 393 -17.51 16.85 -19.01
C GLN A 393 -17.83 16.07 -20.29
N GLU A 394 -17.95 16.76 -21.42
CA GLU A 394 -18.25 16.15 -22.73
C GLU A 394 -17.10 15.27 -23.21
N CYS A 395 -15.86 15.77 -23.08
CA CYS A 395 -14.65 15.05 -23.49
C CYS A 395 -14.44 13.78 -22.65
N ILE A 396 -14.55 13.88 -21.32
CA ILE A 396 -14.38 12.71 -20.44
C ILE A 396 -15.48 11.69 -20.72
N TYR A 397 -16.73 12.13 -20.92
CA TYR A 397 -17.81 11.25 -21.31
C TYR A 397 -17.49 10.50 -22.62
N HIS A 398 -17.04 11.23 -23.64
CA HIS A 398 -16.65 10.63 -24.92
C HIS A 398 -15.50 9.63 -24.78
N ILE A 399 -14.43 9.97 -24.04
CA ILE A 399 -13.31 9.05 -23.78
C ILE A 399 -13.79 7.78 -23.08
N THR A 400 -14.65 7.92 -22.06
CA THR A 400 -15.14 6.76 -21.31
C THR A 400 -16.10 5.85 -22.09
N GLU A 401 -16.76 6.36 -23.13
CA GLU A 401 -17.64 5.55 -23.99
C GLU A 401 -16.92 4.93 -25.17
N THR A 402 -15.89 5.57 -25.69
CA THR A 402 -15.22 5.17 -26.93
C THR A 402 -13.93 4.39 -26.72
N THR A 403 -13.38 4.40 -25.50
CA THR A 403 -12.09 3.78 -25.20
C THR A 403 -12.13 2.97 -23.90
N ASP A 404 -11.28 1.94 -23.80
CA ASP A 404 -11.07 1.18 -22.56
C ASP A 404 -10.30 1.97 -21.48
N LEU A 405 -10.11 3.28 -21.65
CA LEU A 405 -9.32 4.15 -20.78
C LEU A 405 -10.14 4.80 -19.66
N SER A 406 -11.42 4.45 -19.53
CA SER A 406 -12.33 4.94 -18.48
C SER A 406 -11.71 4.82 -17.08
N LYS A 407 -11.11 3.66 -16.79
CA LYS A 407 -10.42 3.40 -15.52
C LYS A 407 -9.20 4.29 -15.29
N GLU A 408 -8.41 4.54 -16.34
CA GLU A 408 -7.23 5.41 -16.26
C GLU A 408 -7.63 6.85 -15.96
N VAL A 409 -8.63 7.38 -16.69
CA VAL A 409 -9.17 8.72 -16.44
C VAL A 409 -9.69 8.82 -15.01
N HIS A 410 -10.47 7.82 -14.57
CA HIS A 410 -11.00 7.79 -13.21
C HIS A 410 -9.88 7.81 -12.15
N ASN A 411 -8.87 6.95 -12.31
CA ASN A 411 -7.73 6.87 -11.39
C ASN A 411 -6.95 8.19 -11.32
N LEU A 412 -6.71 8.85 -12.46
CA LEU A 412 -6.06 10.16 -12.51
C LEU A 412 -6.85 11.25 -11.79
N LEU A 413 -8.18 11.26 -11.97
CA LEU A 413 -9.06 12.23 -11.30
C LEU A 413 -9.07 12.01 -9.79
N ILE A 414 -9.17 10.76 -9.30
CA ILE A 414 -9.16 10.50 -7.85
C ILE A 414 -7.80 10.82 -7.25
N ARG A 415 -6.68 10.48 -7.92
CA ARG A 415 -5.33 10.87 -7.48
C ARG A 415 -5.19 12.39 -7.35
N THR A 416 -5.70 13.13 -8.33
CA THR A 416 -5.70 14.60 -8.30
C THR A 416 -6.53 15.14 -7.14
N ALA A 417 -7.71 14.56 -6.89
CA ALA A 417 -8.60 14.98 -5.80
C ALA A 417 -7.97 14.72 -4.43
N TYR A 418 -7.40 13.52 -4.26
CA TYR A 418 -6.70 13.13 -3.04
C TYR A 418 -5.51 14.05 -2.73
N ARG A 419 -4.73 14.44 -3.76
CA ARG A 419 -3.64 15.41 -3.63
C ARG A 419 -4.17 16.76 -3.15
N PHE A 420 -5.19 17.30 -3.81
CA PHE A 420 -5.76 18.61 -3.49
C PHE A 420 -6.32 18.70 -2.08
N ASN A 421 -6.96 17.63 -1.60
CA ASN A 421 -7.46 17.54 -0.22
C ASN A 421 -6.32 17.66 0.82
N ARG A 422 -5.11 17.24 0.48
CA ARG A 422 -3.95 17.24 1.38
C ARG A 422 -3.08 18.49 1.27
N SER A 423 -2.93 19.05 0.06
CA SER A 423 -2.17 20.27 -0.16
C SER A 423 -2.95 21.55 0.19
N GLY A 424 -4.27 21.46 0.30
CA GLY A 424 -5.13 22.64 0.50
C GLY A 424 -5.20 23.51 -0.75
N GLU A 425 -5.45 22.89 -1.92
CA GLU A 425 -5.47 23.59 -3.21
C GLU A 425 -6.44 24.79 -3.20
N GLU A 426 -5.93 25.97 -3.57
CA GLU A 426 -6.70 27.22 -3.51
C GLU A 426 -7.59 27.45 -4.74
N ASN A 427 -7.37 26.71 -5.84
CA ASN A 427 -8.16 26.87 -7.07
C ASN A 427 -9.54 26.18 -6.94
N GLN A 428 -10.47 26.89 -6.30
CA GLN A 428 -11.85 26.45 -6.06
C GLN A 428 -12.58 26.02 -7.34
N ARG A 429 -12.26 26.63 -8.50
CA ARG A 429 -12.91 26.30 -9.77
C ARG A 429 -12.51 24.91 -10.27
N THR A 430 -11.22 24.60 -10.25
CA THR A 430 -10.72 23.29 -10.66
C THR A 430 -11.18 22.20 -9.69
N VAL A 431 -11.14 22.46 -8.38
CA VAL A 431 -11.64 21.52 -7.35
C VAL A 431 -13.14 21.22 -7.57
N LYS A 432 -13.95 22.24 -7.87
CA LYS A 432 -15.38 22.05 -8.15
C LYS A 432 -15.59 21.18 -9.41
N LEU A 433 -14.91 21.49 -10.50
CA LEU A 433 -15.01 20.70 -11.75
C LEU A 433 -14.59 19.24 -11.52
N LEU A 434 -13.49 19.02 -10.80
CA LEU A 434 -12.98 17.69 -10.49
C LEU A 434 -14.02 16.84 -9.73
N ASN A 435 -14.65 17.42 -8.70
CA ASN A 435 -15.70 16.75 -7.94
C ASN A 435 -16.94 16.45 -8.80
N GLU A 436 -17.34 17.36 -9.68
CA GLU A 436 -18.44 17.14 -10.63
C GLU A 436 -18.15 15.99 -11.61
N LEU A 437 -16.90 15.90 -12.10
CA LEU A 437 -16.46 14.83 -13.00
C LEU A 437 -16.46 13.47 -12.30
N LEU A 438 -15.91 13.40 -11.08
CA LEU A 438 -15.89 12.17 -10.27
C LEU A 438 -17.31 11.67 -9.97
N GLN A 439 -18.22 12.56 -9.54
CA GLN A 439 -19.61 12.19 -9.27
C GLN A 439 -20.32 11.57 -10.48
N LYS A 440 -20.07 12.10 -11.69
CA LYS A 440 -20.68 11.57 -12.92
C LYS A 440 -20.11 10.21 -13.33
N LEU A 441 -18.82 9.97 -13.08
CA LEU A 441 -18.19 8.69 -13.39
C LEU A 441 -18.64 7.59 -12.41
N ILE A 442 -18.79 7.91 -11.12
CA ILE A 442 -19.30 6.98 -10.10
C ILE A 442 -20.72 6.50 -10.43
N LEU A 443 -21.57 7.35 -11.01
CA LEU A 443 -22.94 6.98 -11.38
C LEU A 443 -23.04 6.02 -12.59
N LYS A 444 -21.91 5.73 -13.28
CA LYS A 444 -21.85 4.89 -14.48
C LYS A 444 -21.22 3.50 -14.23
N VAL A 445 -20.51 3.31 -13.12
CA VAL A 445 -19.85 2.04 -12.76
C VAL A 445 -20.69 1.31 -11.72
#